data_AF-K1TJC2-F1
#
_entry.id   AF-K1TJC2-F1
#
_cell.length_a   1.000
_cell.length_b   1.000
_cell.length_c   1.000
_cell.angle_alpha   90.00
_cell.angle_beta   90.00
_cell.angle_gamma   90.00
#
_symmetry.space_group_name_H-M   'P 1'
#
loop_
_entity.id
_entity.type
_entity.pdbx_description
1 polymer ?
#
loop_
_entity_poly.entity_id
_entity_poly.type
_entity_poly.pdbx_seq_one_letter_code
_entity_poly.pdbx_strand_id
1 'polypeptide(L)'
;NLQTGNSFKPYTLDEILRNHEHIIKQILPKVSPMKYFQDYLHHGFYPFFLENRNFTENLLKTMNMTTEVDILLIKQIELKYLTKIKRLFYQLAVEGAKAPNVSQLAEEINTSRATVMNYIKYLADARLINMIYPTGQEFPKKPSKVMMIDYILYDTVPFIR
;
A
#
# COMPACT_ATOMS: atom_id res chain seq x y z
N ASN A 1 12.51 -9.89 -10.14
CA ASN A 1 13.77 -10.65 -9.99
C ASN A 1 14.80 -9.93 -9.13
N LEU A 2 14.40 -9.37 -7.99
CA LEU A 2 15.29 -8.56 -7.16
C LEU A 2 16.39 -9.39 -6.48
N GLN A 3 16.04 -10.55 -5.93
CA GLN A 3 17.00 -11.44 -5.26
C GLN A 3 17.79 -12.34 -6.22
N THR A 4 17.17 -12.77 -7.32
CA THR A 4 17.78 -13.75 -8.22
C THR A 4 18.60 -13.11 -9.34
N GLY A 5 18.45 -11.81 -9.58
CA GLY A 5 19.11 -11.12 -10.70
C GLY A 5 18.68 -11.60 -12.09
N ASN A 6 17.73 -12.54 -12.18
CA ASN A 6 17.26 -13.08 -13.44
C ASN A 6 16.63 -12.00 -14.31
N SER A 7 16.75 -12.14 -15.63
CA SER A 7 15.95 -11.40 -16.59
C SER A 7 15.00 -12.36 -17.30
N PHE A 8 13.70 -12.11 -17.15
CA PHE A 8 12.67 -12.85 -17.87
C PHE A 8 12.06 -11.91 -18.91
N LYS A 9 11.80 -12.44 -20.11
CA LYS A 9 11.04 -11.68 -21.10
C LYS A 9 9.63 -11.40 -20.55
N PRO A 10 9.04 -10.24 -20.88
CA PRO A 10 7.63 -10.00 -20.56
C PRO A 10 6.75 -10.96 -21.37
N TYR A 11 5.64 -11.37 -20.77
CA TYR A 11 4.61 -12.18 -21.42
C TYR A 11 3.28 -11.43 -21.38
N THR A 12 2.56 -11.47 -22.48
CA THR A 12 1.18 -10.99 -22.56
C THR A 12 0.25 -11.93 -21.82
N LEU A 13 -0.95 -11.44 -21.45
CA LEU A 13 -1.95 -12.28 -20.81
C LEU A 13 -2.35 -13.49 -21.69
N ASP A 14 -2.51 -13.29 -22.99
CA ASP A 14 -2.88 -14.38 -23.92
C ASP A 14 -1.80 -15.47 -23.99
N GLU A 15 -0.51 -15.09 -24.00
CA GLU A 15 0.60 -16.04 -23.93
C GLU A 15 0.60 -16.83 -22.63
N ILE A 16 0.35 -16.17 -21.50
CA ILE A 16 0.26 -16.85 -20.20
C ILE A 16 -0.90 -17.85 -20.22
N LEU A 17 -2.08 -17.44 -20.69
CA LEU A 17 -3.26 -18.32 -20.70
C LEU A 17 -3.07 -19.53 -21.62
N ARG A 18 -2.51 -19.32 -22.81
CA ARG A 18 -2.42 -20.38 -23.85
C ARG A 18 -1.15 -21.22 -23.78
N ASN A 19 -0.07 -20.70 -23.20
CA ASN A 19 1.27 -21.29 -23.32
C ASN A 19 2.02 -21.39 -21.99
N HIS A 20 1.33 -21.30 -20.84
CA HIS A 20 1.97 -21.38 -19.52
C HIS A 20 2.87 -22.61 -19.36
N GLU A 21 2.49 -23.79 -19.86
CA GLU A 21 3.30 -25.01 -19.76
C GLU A 21 4.68 -24.90 -20.42
N HIS A 22 4.78 -24.18 -21.54
CA HIS A 22 6.06 -23.93 -22.19
C HIS A 22 6.84 -22.83 -21.45
N ILE A 23 6.14 -21.79 -21.01
CA ILE A 23 6.72 -20.67 -20.25
C ILE A 23 7.39 -21.18 -18.97
N ILE A 24 6.73 -22.05 -18.20
CA ILE A 24 7.29 -22.58 -16.95
C ILE A 24 8.57 -23.38 -17.20
N LYS A 25 8.69 -24.10 -18.31
CA LYS A 25 9.90 -24.86 -18.67
C LYS A 25 11.11 -23.94 -18.90
N GLN A 26 10.89 -22.68 -19.24
CA GLN A 26 11.95 -21.68 -19.40
C GLN A 26 12.29 -20.96 -18.08
N ILE A 27 11.34 -20.90 -17.13
CA ILE A 27 11.48 -20.15 -15.87
C ILE A 27 12.01 -21.05 -14.74
N LEU A 28 11.41 -22.22 -14.52
CA LEU A 28 11.72 -23.09 -13.38
C LEU A 28 13.18 -23.56 -13.30
N PRO A 29 13.93 -23.74 -14.40
CA PRO A 29 15.36 -24.02 -14.32
C PRO A 29 16.20 -22.86 -13.76
N LYS A 30 15.70 -21.63 -13.84
CA LYS A 30 16.41 -20.41 -13.42
C LYS A 30 16.03 -19.94 -12.02
N VAL A 31 14.86 -20.33 -11.53
CA VAL A 31 14.35 -19.93 -10.22
C VAL A 31 13.37 -20.97 -9.68
N SER A 32 13.40 -21.17 -8.36
CA SER A 32 12.38 -21.92 -7.63
C SER A 32 11.47 -20.95 -6.88
N PRO A 33 10.25 -20.63 -7.39
CA PRO A 33 9.36 -19.68 -6.73
C PRO A 33 9.01 -20.10 -5.30
N MET A 34 8.84 -21.41 -5.06
CA MET A 34 8.46 -21.93 -3.75
C MET A 34 9.50 -21.61 -2.65
N LYS A 35 10.79 -21.53 -3.02
CA LYS A 35 11.86 -21.16 -2.08
C LYS A 35 11.69 -19.75 -1.51
N TYR A 36 11.17 -18.81 -2.32
CA TYR A 36 11.02 -17.41 -1.95
C TYR A 36 9.61 -17.06 -1.47
N PHE A 37 8.65 -17.95 -1.70
CA PHE A 37 7.25 -17.67 -1.42
C PHE A 37 6.97 -17.48 0.08
N GLN A 38 7.61 -18.29 0.94
CA GLN A 38 7.47 -18.13 2.39
C GLN A 38 8.02 -16.79 2.88
N ASP A 39 9.20 -16.39 2.39
CA ASP A 39 9.79 -15.09 2.74
C ASP A 39 8.91 -13.93 2.27
N TYR A 40 8.28 -14.07 1.09
CA TYR A 40 7.31 -13.10 0.57
C TYR A 40 6.05 -13.03 1.44
N LEU A 41 5.53 -14.16 1.93
CA LEU A 41 4.39 -14.16 2.85
C LEU A 41 4.73 -13.63 4.24
N HIS A 42 6.02 -13.55 4.59
CA HIS A 42 6.45 -12.98 5.86
C HIS A 42 6.76 -11.47 5.77
N HIS A 43 7.42 -11.04 4.69
CA HIS A 43 7.93 -9.67 4.52
C HIS A 43 7.16 -8.84 3.47
N GLY A 44 6.22 -9.45 2.74
CA GLY A 44 5.41 -8.78 1.73
C GLY A 44 6.24 -8.18 0.60
N PHE A 45 5.75 -7.06 0.06
CA PHE A 45 6.34 -6.40 -1.09
C PHE A 45 7.61 -5.58 -0.77
N TYR A 46 7.77 -5.11 0.48
CA TYR A 46 8.82 -4.14 0.81
C TYR A 46 10.21 -4.78 0.87
N PRO A 47 11.23 -4.20 0.20
CA PRO A 47 12.55 -4.83 0.06
C PRO A 47 13.44 -4.74 1.32
N PHE A 48 12.88 -4.52 2.51
CA PHE A 48 13.63 -4.39 3.75
C PHE A 48 14.32 -5.70 4.17
N PHE A 49 13.85 -6.84 3.67
CA PHE A 49 14.48 -8.14 3.88
C PHE A 49 15.89 -8.25 3.26
N LEU A 50 16.27 -7.32 2.40
CA LEU A 50 17.64 -7.24 1.87
C LEU A 50 18.64 -6.66 2.89
N GLU A 51 18.13 -5.98 3.92
CA GLU A 51 18.94 -5.43 4.99
C GLU A 51 19.06 -6.46 6.12
N ASN A 52 20.24 -6.63 6.72
CA ASN A 52 20.44 -7.44 7.93
C ASN A 52 19.88 -6.71 9.17
N ARG A 53 18.60 -6.32 9.13
CA ARG A 53 17.91 -5.52 10.15
C ARG A 53 16.51 -6.05 10.38
N ASN A 54 15.89 -5.61 11.47
CA ASN A 54 14.53 -5.99 11.80
C ASN A 54 13.55 -5.40 10.76
N PHE A 55 12.87 -6.28 10.02
CA PHE A 55 11.92 -5.91 8.98
C PHE A 55 10.82 -4.98 9.51
N THR A 56 10.18 -5.36 10.62
CA THR A 56 9.06 -4.63 11.21
C THR A 56 9.48 -3.23 11.65
N GLU A 57 10.68 -3.09 12.23
CA GLU A 57 11.22 -1.80 12.63
C GLU A 57 11.45 -0.88 11.42
N ASN A 58 12.04 -1.41 10.35
CA ASN A 58 12.27 -0.66 9.11
C ASN A 58 10.96 -0.25 8.42
N LEU A 59 9.97 -1.15 8.38
CA LEU A 59 8.65 -0.85 7.85
C LEU A 59 7.98 0.26 8.65
N LEU A 60 7.94 0.14 9.98
CA LEU A 60 7.34 1.14 10.86
C LEU A 60 8.05 2.49 10.73
N LYS A 61 9.38 2.51 10.70
CA LYS A 61 10.17 3.73 10.48
C LYS A 61 9.84 4.38 9.14
N THR A 62 9.74 3.60 8.08
CA THR A 62 9.39 4.11 6.75
C THR A 62 7.98 4.70 6.75
N MET A 63 7.01 4.02 7.34
CA MET A 63 5.63 4.51 7.44
C MET A 63 5.54 5.81 8.25
N ASN A 64 6.27 5.90 9.36
CA ASN A 64 6.37 7.13 10.15
C ASN A 64 6.98 8.27 9.31
N MET A 65 8.12 8.04 8.64
CA MET A 65 8.76 9.04 7.79
C MET A 65 7.84 9.53 6.67
N THR A 66 7.15 8.61 5.99
CA THR A 66 6.20 8.96 4.93
C THR A 66 5.03 9.78 5.47
N THR A 67 4.48 9.42 6.62
CA THR A 67 3.30 10.10 7.17
C THR A 67 3.64 11.43 7.85
N GLU A 68 4.76 11.49 8.56
CA GLU A 68 5.19 12.65 9.35
C GLU A 68 5.99 13.67 8.57
N VAL A 69 6.72 13.24 7.54
CA VAL A 69 7.65 14.09 6.80
C VAL A 69 7.19 14.23 5.35
N ASP A 70 7.14 13.13 4.61
CA ASP A 70 6.96 13.19 3.14
C ASP A 70 5.59 13.78 2.75
N ILE A 71 4.50 13.29 3.36
CA ILE A 71 3.15 13.79 3.07
C ILE A 71 3.05 15.29 3.39
N LEU A 72 3.58 15.72 4.54
CA LEU A 72 3.50 17.13 4.94
C LEU A 72 4.29 18.02 4.00
N LEU A 73 5.51 17.61 3.64
CA LEU A 73 6.40 18.37 2.76
C LEU A 73 5.82 18.46 1.34
N ILE A 74 5.45 17.33 0.74
CA ILE A 74 4.99 17.26 -0.65
C ILE A 74 3.66 17.99 -0.84
N LYS A 75 2.74 17.86 0.12
CA LYS A 75 1.41 18.48 0.04
C LYS A 75 1.35 19.86 0.70
N GLN A 76 2.47 20.35 1.23
CA GLN A 76 2.59 21.64 1.94
C GLN A 76 1.56 21.79 3.06
N ILE A 77 1.42 20.73 3.88
CA ILE A 77 0.47 20.68 4.99
C ILE A 77 1.16 21.15 6.27
N GLU A 78 0.53 22.09 6.98
CA GLU A 78 1.03 22.52 8.29
C GLU A 78 1.02 21.36 9.30
N LEU A 79 2.05 21.31 10.15
CA LEU A 79 2.25 20.25 11.16
C LEU A 79 1.04 20.02 12.07
N LYS A 80 0.26 21.08 12.36
CA LYS A 80 -0.96 21.00 13.19
C LYS A 80 -2.02 20.04 12.65
N TYR A 81 -1.97 19.67 11.36
CA TYR A 81 -2.91 18.74 10.74
C TYR A 81 -2.42 17.29 10.74
N LEU A 82 -1.16 17.03 11.08
CA LEU A 82 -0.57 15.69 11.09
C LEU A 82 -1.39 14.69 11.91
N THR A 83 -1.84 15.09 13.11
CA THR A 83 -2.64 14.23 13.99
C THR A 83 -3.95 13.79 13.34
N LYS A 84 -4.57 14.64 12.50
CA LYS A 84 -5.80 14.29 11.78
C LYS A 84 -5.54 13.28 10.67
N ILE A 85 -4.43 13.42 9.94
CA ILE A 85 -4.02 12.48 8.88
C ILE A 85 -3.71 11.11 9.49
N LYS A 86 -2.93 11.06 10.57
CA LYS A 86 -2.62 9.82 11.28
C LYS A 86 -3.87 9.13 11.81
N ARG A 87 -4.77 9.87 12.44
CA ARG A 87 -6.04 9.33 12.94
C ARG A 87 -6.91 8.76 11.81
N LEU A 88 -7.02 9.47 10.69
CA LEU A 88 -7.70 8.97 9.51
C LEU A 88 -7.06 7.68 8.99
N PHE A 89 -5.73 7.64 8.91
CA PHE A 89 -5.00 6.47 8.43
C PHE A 89 -5.25 5.25 9.30
N TYR A 90 -5.20 5.43 10.63
CA TYR A 90 -5.55 4.41 11.60
C TYR A 90 -6.98 3.88 11.41
N GLN A 91 -7.95 4.78 11.26
CA GLN A 91 -9.35 4.39 11.08
C GLN A 91 -9.57 3.57 9.81
N LEU A 92 -8.94 3.96 8.70
CA LEU A 92 -8.99 3.22 7.45
C LEU A 92 -8.36 1.82 7.55
N ALA A 93 -7.31 1.66 8.38
CA ALA A 93 -6.71 0.36 8.63
C ALA A 93 -7.66 -0.53 9.45
N VAL A 94 -8.17 -0.04 10.58
CA VAL A 94 -9.09 -0.81 11.45
C VAL A 94 -10.38 -1.20 10.73
N GLU A 95 -10.88 -0.31 9.87
CA GLU A 95 -12.10 -0.55 9.09
C GLU A 95 -11.95 -1.64 8.02
N GLY A 96 -10.73 -1.96 7.61
CA GLY A 96 -10.46 -2.94 6.57
C GLY A 96 -10.82 -2.45 5.16
N ALA A 97 -10.80 -3.38 4.21
CA ALA A 97 -10.96 -3.10 2.78
C ALA A 97 -12.44 -2.86 2.38
N LYS A 98 -12.98 -1.66 2.61
CA LYS A 98 -14.37 -1.30 2.28
C LYS A 98 -14.53 0.15 1.80
N ALA A 99 -15.75 0.52 1.41
CA ALA A 99 -16.09 1.89 1.05
C ALA A 99 -15.96 2.81 2.29
N PRO A 100 -15.24 3.94 2.22
CA PRO A 100 -15.02 4.78 3.40
C PRO A 100 -16.31 5.51 3.81
N ASN A 101 -16.63 5.54 5.09
CA ASN A 101 -17.72 6.37 5.60
C ASN A 101 -17.25 7.83 5.78
N VAL A 102 -17.15 8.57 4.66
CA VAL A 102 -16.57 9.92 4.62
C VAL A 102 -17.24 10.89 5.61
N SER A 103 -18.55 10.75 5.86
CA SER A 103 -19.25 11.61 6.84
C SER A 103 -18.78 11.31 8.27
N GLN A 104 -18.75 10.04 8.66
CA GLN A 104 -18.28 9.61 9.97
C GLN A 104 -16.80 9.98 10.19
N LEU A 105 -15.94 9.71 9.21
CA LEU A 105 -14.52 10.07 9.29
C LEU A 105 -14.32 11.57 9.45
N ALA A 106 -15.14 12.39 8.81
CA ALA A 106 -15.08 13.85 8.92
C ALA A 106 -15.43 14.33 10.33
N GLU A 107 -16.45 13.74 10.95
CA GLU A 107 -16.81 13.99 12.35
C GLU A 107 -15.69 13.55 13.30
N GLU A 108 -15.18 12.33 13.12
CA GLU A 108 -14.18 11.73 14.00
C GLU A 108 -12.84 12.48 14.01
N ILE A 109 -12.38 12.98 12.85
CA ILE A 109 -11.14 13.78 12.77
C ILE A 109 -11.40 15.29 12.78
N ASN A 110 -12.65 15.70 13.05
CA ASN A 110 -13.11 17.09 13.16
C ASN A 110 -12.68 17.95 11.96
N THR A 111 -13.16 17.61 10.77
CA THR A 111 -12.87 18.32 9.53
C THR A 111 -14.01 18.20 8.51
N SER A 112 -13.85 18.78 7.32
CA SER A 112 -14.86 18.68 6.26
C SER A 112 -14.73 17.36 5.49
N ARG A 113 -15.84 16.90 4.88
CA ARG A 113 -15.82 15.73 3.98
C ARG A 113 -14.85 15.89 2.81
N ALA A 114 -14.71 17.11 2.28
CA ALA A 114 -13.76 17.42 1.22
C ALA A 114 -12.30 17.25 1.72
N THR A 115 -12.01 17.72 2.94
CA THR A 115 -10.69 17.55 3.56
C THR A 115 -10.37 16.08 3.82
N VAL A 116 -11.33 15.28 4.28
CA VAL A 116 -11.15 13.82 4.42
C VAL A 116 -10.80 13.19 3.07
N MET A 117 -11.56 13.49 2.02
CA MET A 117 -11.27 12.96 0.68
C MET A 117 -9.87 13.35 0.19
N ASN A 118 -9.43 14.59 0.46
CA ASN A 118 -8.06 15.02 0.17
C ASN A 118 -7.02 14.23 0.96
N TYR A 119 -7.23 13.99 2.26
CA TYR A 119 -6.29 13.21 3.06
C TYR A 119 -6.23 11.74 2.62
N ILE A 120 -7.37 11.13 2.23
CA ILE A 120 -7.38 9.80 1.59
C ILE A 120 -6.54 9.85 0.30
N LYS A 121 -6.71 10.87 -0.54
CA LYS A 121 -5.89 11.05 -1.75
C LYS A 121 -4.39 11.18 -1.42
N TYR A 122 -4.04 11.87 -0.34
CA TYR A 122 -2.63 12.03 0.06
C TYR A 122 -2.00 10.72 0.51
N LEU A 123 -2.71 9.94 1.31
CA LEU A 123 -2.28 8.59 1.71
C LEU A 123 -2.13 7.67 0.49
N ALA A 124 -3.03 7.79 -0.49
CA ALA A 124 -2.94 7.02 -1.73
C ALA A 124 -1.74 7.44 -2.60
N ASP A 125 -1.50 8.75 -2.73
CA ASP A 125 -0.35 9.29 -3.47
C ASP A 125 0.98 8.88 -2.82
N ALA A 126 1.00 8.77 -1.50
CA ALA A 126 2.13 8.28 -0.73
C ALA A 126 2.28 6.74 -0.77
N ARG A 127 1.44 6.04 -1.55
CA ARG A 127 1.42 4.58 -1.68
C ARG A 127 1.23 3.84 -0.34
N LEU A 128 0.49 4.43 0.59
CA LEU A 128 0.10 3.76 1.84
C LEU A 128 -1.22 3.00 1.67
N ILE A 129 -2.11 3.52 0.82
CA ILE A 129 -3.43 2.94 0.53
C ILE A 129 -3.72 2.91 -0.97
N ASN A 130 -4.68 2.08 -1.36
CA ASN A 130 -5.28 2.05 -2.68
C ASN A 130 -6.72 2.55 -2.61
N MET A 131 -7.13 3.31 -3.63
CA MET A 131 -8.53 3.68 -3.87
C MET A 131 -9.03 2.97 -5.11
N ILE A 132 -10.12 2.21 -4.95
CA ILE A 132 -10.75 1.46 -6.05
C ILE A 132 -12.05 2.15 -6.42
N TYR A 133 -12.18 2.45 -7.71
CA TYR A 133 -13.32 3.13 -8.29
C TYR A 133 -14.07 2.20 -9.26
N PRO A 134 -15.39 2.37 -9.41
CA PRO A 134 -16.12 1.80 -10.54
C PRO A 134 -15.57 2.33 -11.87
N THR A 135 -15.76 1.58 -12.94
CA THR A 135 -15.38 2.00 -14.29
C THR A 135 -15.97 3.37 -14.63
N GLY A 136 -15.13 4.28 -15.14
CA GLY A 136 -15.52 5.65 -15.49
C GLY A 136 -15.66 6.61 -14.30
N GLN A 137 -15.22 6.21 -13.10
CA GLN A 137 -15.12 7.09 -11.94
C GLN A 137 -13.68 7.25 -11.48
N GLU A 138 -13.40 8.42 -10.92
CA GLU A 138 -12.11 8.79 -10.36
C GLU A 138 -12.28 9.84 -9.27
N PHE A 139 -11.19 10.14 -8.57
CA PHE A 139 -11.14 11.26 -7.65
C PHE A 139 -11.58 12.56 -8.36
N PRO A 140 -12.45 13.41 -7.78
CA PRO A 140 -12.80 13.51 -6.36
C PRO A 140 -14.06 12.73 -5.93
N LYS A 141 -14.60 11.84 -6.78
CA LYS A 141 -15.74 10.99 -6.37
C LYS A 141 -15.32 10.09 -5.19
N LYS A 142 -16.30 9.60 -4.42
CA LYS A 142 -16.03 8.65 -3.34
C LYS A 142 -15.64 7.29 -3.95
N PRO A 143 -14.53 6.66 -3.54
CA PRO A 143 -14.18 5.32 -4.00
C PRO A 143 -15.14 4.26 -3.47
N SER A 144 -15.32 3.19 -4.23
CA SER A 144 -16.10 2.02 -3.79
C SER A 144 -15.35 1.20 -2.74
N LYS A 145 -14.03 1.30 -2.69
CA LYS A 145 -13.21 0.63 -1.69
C LYS A 145 -11.92 1.39 -1.45
N VAL A 146 -11.53 1.50 -0.18
CA VAL A 146 -10.19 1.90 0.26
C VAL A 146 -9.57 0.71 0.98
N MET A 147 -8.30 0.44 0.71
CA MET A 147 -7.55 -0.65 1.36
C MET A 147 -6.08 -0.28 1.48
N MET A 148 -5.36 -0.93 2.39
CA MET A 148 -3.91 -0.76 2.47
C MET A 148 -3.24 -1.27 1.18
N ILE A 149 -2.09 -0.71 0.81
CA ILE A 149 -1.38 -1.16 -0.40
C ILE A 149 -0.90 -2.61 -0.29
N ASP A 150 -0.55 -3.04 0.92
CA ASP A 150 -0.09 -4.38 1.29
C ASP A 150 -0.77 -4.77 2.61
N TYR A 151 -1.05 -6.06 2.80
CA TYR A 151 -1.77 -6.55 3.96
C TYR A 151 -1.00 -6.34 5.27
N ILE A 152 0.34 -6.36 5.24
CA ILE A 152 1.18 -6.18 6.44
C ILE A 152 0.96 -4.80 7.08
N LEU A 153 0.51 -3.81 6.30
CA LEU A 153 0.22 -2.48 6.82
C LEU A 153 -1.00 -2.49 7.74
N TYR A 154 -1.96 -3.39 7.57
CA TYR A 154 -3.09 -3.49 8.50
C TYR A 154 -2.62 -3.76 9.93
N ASP A 155 -1.59 -4.59 10.09
CA ASP A 155 -0.99 -4.92 11.38
C ASP A 155 -0.01 -3.85 11.86
N THR A 156 0.57 -3.06 10.95
CA THR A 156 1.61 -2.08 11.29
C THR A 156 1.06 -0.69 11.63
N VAL A 157 0.00 -0.24 10.96
CA VAL A 157 -0.60 1.09 11.16
C VAL A 157 -0.96 1.39 12.63
N PRO A 158 -1.49 0.44 13.43
CA PRO A 158 -1.76 0.67 14.85
C PRO A 158 -0.54 1.08 15.70
N PHE A 159 0.68 0.84 15.22
CA PHE A 159 1.92 1.16 15.92
C PHE A 159 2.59 2.45 15.44
N ILE A 160 2.04 3.11 14.42
CA ILE A 160 2.48 4.44 13.98
C ILE A 160 2.23 5.42 15.12
N ARG A 161 3.30 6.12 15.53
CA ARG A 161 3.22 7.16 16.56
C ARG A 161 2.69 8.45 15.96
#